data_AF-A0A7W7AGQ9-F1
#
_entry.id   AF-A0A7W7AGQ9-F1
#
_cell.length_a   1.000
_cell.length_b   1.000
_cell.length_c   1.000
_cell.angle_alpha   90.00
_cell.angle_beta   90.00
_cell.angle_gamma   90.00
#
_symmetry.space_group_name_H-M   'P 1'
#
loop_
_entity.id
_entity.type
_entity.pdbx_description
1 polymer ?
#
loop_
_entity_poly.entity_id
_entity_poly.type
_entity_poly.pdbx_seq_one_letter_code
_entity_poly.pdbx_strand_id
1 'polypeptide(L)'
;MTEAPGHRGYYLRSALWKAAGGSAGGSYSPRTGARTLHLGQDHTSPLAEMVALHENFHWALNGSTTFGVGMVLAGALDQAGEPGMDALIERMIEASVETHETYATLSGIYAASLSIYDRSLLDEYPDYQGYYDRMAGLLDLENAPFISSVCVAAAARVAMQTDLLDRWAAIPCADWATTVWDEAETPDARFAHVTSPIALAAAQQALRQAIVSASPAIQSLARGGLSRDDRIRAVGAAPLPEQEALQGLAFQAIAEACFPPGLGRPQWLAQRAAAAKASQQVVDHAGPRLRIKLLTSENLDQDFDATFMSAREERLIISSSKLPAVLHEAGVETEVRPSWFVVEGYDFGPHVQLVAIPFDKLPALYALKDPLSDRPPEDTLTVLRRFVETPSLPVPGFVHMLELASPSELPLQLESAKPARIFVMASASACMNPQWMDDWLLPLRRRGAAVAMLIDIDPFDFIPFWAKRFRQQMVRIRLDRGDHDLPDNMGFLAFVGSDDPDFMLFAPCSESFARSFIMMIERGNYNIDPDGSLSDAQDHLVQLAVGHIMREEGKFGFSHWWRNQ
;
A
#
# COMPACT_ATOMS: atom_id res chain seq x y z
N MET A 1 -5.53 -38.40 5.14
CA MET A 1 -6.47 -37.87 6.15
C MET A 1 -7.37 -36.89 5.40
N THR A 2 -8.65 -37.21 5.27
CA THR A 2 -9.65 -36.34 4.64
C THR A 2 -10.18 -35.39 5.71
N GLU A 3 -9.67 -34.16 5.72
CA GLU A 3 -10.14 -33.11 6.63
C GLU A 3 -11.58 -32.69 6.30
N ALA A 4 -12.32 -32.29 7.33
CA ALA A 4 -13.71 -31.88 7.21
C ALA A 4 -13.84 -30.65 6.28
N PRO A 5 -14.86 -30.59 5.39
CA PRO A 5 -14.99 -29.53 4.37
C PRO A 5 -15.13 -28.07 4.86
N GLY A 6 -15.33 -27.83 6.16
CA GLY A 6 -15.73 -26.52 6.70
C GLY A 6 -14.59 -25.56 7.12
N HIS A 7 -13.34 -25.78 6.72
CA HIS A 7 -12.23 -24.91 7.14
C HIS A 7 -11.26 -24.49 6.03
N ARG A 8 -11.51 -24.85 4.77
CA ARG A 8 -10.56 -24.59 3.67
C ARG A 8 -10.22 -23.11 3.50
N GLY A 9 -11.20 -22.21 3.64
CA GLY A 9 -10.99 -20.76 3.58
C GLY A 9 -10.26 -20.17 4.80
N TYR A 10 -10.35 -20.80 5.97
CA TYR A 10 -9.55 -20.44 7.15
C TYR A 10 -8.10 -20.92 7.00
N TYR A 11 -7.90 -22.12 6.47
CA TYR A 11 -6.57 -22.69 6.23
C TYR A 11 -5.78 -21.90 5.18
N LEU A 12 -6.40 -21.48 4.07
CA LEU A 12 -5.74 -20.66 3.04
C LEU A 12 -5.36 -19.26 3.54
N ARG A 13 -6.24 -18.58 4.30
CA ARG A 13 -5.90 -17.33 5.01
C ARG A 13 -4.71 -17.49 5.96
N SER A 14 -4.50 -18.70 6.51
CA SER A 14 -3.35 -19.03 7.35
C SER A 14 -2.11 -19.51 6.57
N ALA A 15 -2.25 -19.92 5.31
CA ALA A 15 -1.20 -20.57 4.54
C ALA A 15 -0.13 -19.58 4.07
N LEU A 16 -0.52 -18.39 3.58
CA LEU A 16 0.43 -17.32 3.28
C LEU A 16 1.17 -16.83 4.55
N TRP A 17 0.55 -16.91 5.72
CA TRP A 17 1.18 -16.61 7.01
C TRP A 17 2.08 -17.74 7.53
N LYS A 18 1.91 -18.98 7.06
CA LYS A 18 2.68 -20.17 7.42
C LYS A 18 3.78 -20.50 6.42
N ALA A 19 4.19 -19.53 5.59
CA ALA A 19 5.40 -19.68 4.80
C ALA A 19 6.60 -19.92 5.75
N ALA A 20 7.58 -20.72 5.32
CA ALA A 20 8.72 -21.12 6.16
C ALA A 20 9.38 -19.87 6.78
N GLY A 21 9.76 -19.94 8.06
CA GLY A 21 10.20 -18.75 8.82
C GLY A 21 11.24 -17.91 8.06
N GLY A 22 10.85 -16.68 7.69
CA GLY A 22 11.64 -15.74 6.87
C GLY A 22 11.00 -15.34 5.53
N SER A 23 10.02 -16.11 5.07
CA SER A 23 9.33 -15.90 3.77
C SER A 23 8.30 -14.77 3.83
N ALA A 24 7.94 -14.20 2.68
CA ALA A 24 6.86 -13.22 2.61
C ALA A 24 5.49 -13.86 2.91
N GLY A 25 4.55 -13.10 3.44
CA GLY A 25 3.21 -13.55 3.79
C GLY A 25 2.22 -12.39 3.72
N GLY A 26 0.95 -12.73 3.51
CA GLY A 26 -0.11 -11.76 3.30
C GLY A 26 -1.43 -12.26 3.87
N SER A 27 -2.29 -11.32 4.21
CA SER A 27 -3.71 -11.59 4.39
C SER A 27 -4.53 -10.35 4.15
N TYR A 28 -5.62 -10.52 3.41
CA TYR A 28 -6.68 -9.53 3.27
C TYR A 28 -7.92 -9.95 4.08
N SER A 29 -8.47 -9.02 4.84
CA SER A 29 -9.70 -9.22 5.60
C SER A 29 -10.84 -8.42 4.97
N PRO A 30 -11.85 -9.05 4.34
CA PRO A 30 -13.03 -8.33 3.85
C PRO A 30 -13.85 -7.73 5.00
N ARG A 31 -13.72 -8.28 6.22
CA ARG A 31 -14.38 -7.78 7.42
C ARG A 31 -13.90 -6.37 7.78
N THR A 32 -12.59 -6.14 7.78
CA THR A 32 -11.99 -4.85 8.14
C THR A 32 -11.59 -3.99 6.94
N GLY A 33 -11.60 -4.57 5.74
CA GLY A 33 -10.99 -3.99 4.55
C GLY A 33 -9.46 -3.92 4.63
N ALA A 34 -8.85 -4.43 5.71
CA ALA A 34 -7.43 -4.29 5.97
C ALA A 34 -6.62 -5.39 5.27
N ARG A 35 -5.45 -5.01 4.78
CA ARG A 35 -4.39 -5.92 4.34
C ARG A 35 -3.27 -5.89 5.35
N THR A 36 -2.78 -7.07 5.70
CA THR A 36 -1.56 -7.22 6.51
C THR A 36 -0.54 -7.96 5.66
N LEU A 37 0.66 -7.38 5.53
CA LEU A 37 1.74 -7.94 4.76
C LEU A 37 2.95 -8.14 5.67
N HIS A 38 3.54 -9.31 5.58
CA HIS A 38 4.85 -9.65 6.11
C HIS A 38 5.78 -9.79 4.90
N LEU A 39 6.63 -8.83 4.62
CA LEU A 39 7.38 -8.83 3.36
C LEU A 39 8.66 -9.70 3.39
N GLY A 40 8.80 -10.56 4.42
CA GLY A 40 9.96 -11.44 4.61
C GLY A 40 11.25 -10.68 4.89
N GLN A 41 12.39 -11.30 4.59
CA GLN A 41 13.71 -10.68 4.69
C GLN A 41 13.98 -9.68 3.55
N ASP A 42 13.63 -10.02 2.31
CA ASP A 42 13.78 -9.08 1.18
C ASP A 42 12.42 -8.61 0.65
N HIS A 43 11.97 -7.46 1.15
CA HIS A 43 10.72 -6.83 0.74
C HIS A 43 10.73 -6.25 -0.68
N THR A 44 11.91 -6.19 -1.31
CA THR A 44 12.07 -5.77 -2.71
C THR A 44 12.11 -6.95 -3.68
N SER A 45 12.15 -8.18 -3.14
CA SER A 45 12.19 -9.38 -3.97
C SER A 45 10.91 -9.48 -4.80
N PRO A 46 10.98 -10.05 -6.02
CA PRO A 46 9.77 -10.35 -6.79
C PRO A 46 8.76 -11.22 -6.03
N LEU A 47 9.23 -12.01 -5.06
CA LEU A 47 8.39 -12.81 -4.18
C LEU A 47 7.57 -11.94 -3.22
N ALA A 48 8.22 -11.04 -2.49
CA ALA A 48 7.53 -10.10 -1.60
C ALA A 48 6.58 -9.20 -2.38
N GLU A 49 6.98 -8.76 -3.58
CA GLU A 49 6.12 -8.01 -4.48
C GLU A 49 4.91 -8.83 -4.95
N MET A 50 5.11 -10.10 -5.32
CA MET A 50 4.03 -11.02 -5.71
C MET A 50 3.00 -11.17 -4.58
N VAL A 51 3.44 -11.36 -3.34
CA VAL A 51 2.55 -11.47 -2.17
C VAL A 51 1.79 -10.16 -1.93
N ALA A 52 2.47 -9.00 -2.01
CA ALA A 52 1.80 -7.71 -1.86
C ALA A 52 0.73 -7.50 -2.95
N LEU A 53 1.07 -7.79 -4.20
CA LEU A 53 0.16 -7.68 -5.33
C LEU A 53 -1.00 -8.69 -5.25
N HIS A 54 -0.75 -9.92 -4.77
CA HIS A 54 -1.78 -10.92 -4.53
C HIS A 54 -2.90 -10.37 -3.64
N GLU A 55 -2.53 -9.81 -2.47
CA GLU A 55 -3.51 -9.20 -1.57
C GLU A 55 -4.19 -7.96 -2.17
N ASN A 56 -3.46 -7.18 -2.99
CA ASN A 56 -4.04 -6.07 -3.74
C ASN A 56 -5.10 -6.57 -4.73
N PHE A 57 -4.87 -7.70 -5.38
CA PHE A 57 -5.83 -8.27 -6.34
C PHE A 57 -7.08 -8.82 -5.65
N HIS A 58 -7.00 -9.38 -4.44
CA HIS A 58 -8.22 -9.67 -3.67
C HIS A 58 -9.05 -8.41 -3.41
N TRP A 59 -8.40 -7.34 -2.95
CA TRP A 59 -9.06 -6.06 -2.73
C TRP A 59 -9.68 -5.51 -4.03
N ALA A 60 -8.96 -5.57 -5.15
CA ALA A 60 -9.43 -5.08 -6.44
C ALA A 60 -10.61 -5.90 -6.98
N LEU A 61 -10.59 -7.24 -6.83
CA LEU A 61 -11.70 -8.10 -7.21
C LEU A 61 -12.93 -7.78 -6.35
N ASN A 62 -12.73 -7.52 -5.07
CA ASN A 62 -13.81 -7.13 -4.17
C ASN A 62 -14.41 -5.77 -4.48
N GLY A 63 -13.58 -4.77 -4.76
CA GLY A 63 -14.06 -3.43 -5.09
C GLY A 63 -14.75 -3.34 -6.46
N SER A 64 -14.54 -4.31 -7.36
CA SER A 64 -14.97 -4.22 -8.75
C SER A 64 -16.00 -5.25 -9.21
N THR A 65 -16.57 -6.05 -8.30
CA THR A 65 -17.55 -7.09 -8.62
C THR A 65 -18.71 -7.10 -7.63
N THR A 66 -19.91 -7.49 -8.05
CA THR A 66 -21.10 -7.48 -7.16
C THR A 66 -20.94 -8.37 -5.93
N PHE A 67 -20.47 -9.62 -6.11
CA PHE A 67 -20.27 -10.53 -4.99
C PHE A 67 -19.21 -10.02 -4.02
N GLY A 68 -18.11 -9.49 -4.57
CA GLY A 68 -17.01 -8.91 -3.82
C GLY A 68 -17.40 -7.67 -3.01
N VAL A 69 -18.15 -6.74 -3.62
CA VAL A 69 -18.71 -5.58 -2.92
C VAL A 69 -19.66 -6.05 -1.82
N GLY A 70 -20.45 -7.09 -2.09
CA GLY A 70 -21.30 -7.72 -1.07
C GLY A 70 -20.52 -8.17 0.17
N MET A 71 -19.36 -8.81 -0.01
CA MET A 71 -18.49 -9.19 1.12
C MET A 71 -18.03 -7.98 1.93
N VAL A 72 -17.65 -6.88 1.26
CA VAL A 72 -17.22 -5.64 1.93
C VAL A 72 -18.38 -5.00 2.71
N LEU A 73 -19.58 -4.96 2.14
CA LEU A 73 -20.77 -4.42 2.80
C LEU A 73 -21.20 -5.27 4.01
N ALA A 74 -21.11 -6.60 3.92
CA ALA A 74 -21.33 -7.48 5.07
C ALA A 74 -20.28 -7.23 6.17
N GLY A 75 -19.01 -6.99 5.80
CA GLY A 75 -17.96 -6.56 6.72
C GLY A 75 -18.27 -5.24 7.43
N ALA A 76 -18.82 -4.26 6.69
CA ALA A 76 -19.26 -2.98 7.25
C ALA A 76 -20.36 -3.17 8.31
N LEU A 77 -21.34 -4.03 8.01
CA LEU A 77 -22.45 -4.34 8.92
C LEU A 77 -21.99 -5.13 10.15
N ASP A 78 -21.07 -6.07 9.99
CA ASP A 78 -20.43 -6.77 11.12
C ASP A 78 -19.73 -5.79 12.07
N GLN A 79 -18.94 -4.84 11.54
CA GLN A 79 -18.30 -3.80 12.36
C GLN A 79 -19.31 -2.87 13.06
N ALA A 80 -20.48 -2.68 12.45
CA ALA A 80 -21.60 -1.95 13.04
C ALA A 80 -22.37 -2.79 14.08
N GLY A 81 -22.01 -4.06 14.29
CA GLY A 81 -22.62 -4.96 15.26
C GLY A 81 -23.88 -5.67 14.77
N GLU A 82 -24.06 -5.83 13.46
CA GLU A 82 -25.21 -6.54 12.89
C GLU A 82 -25.04 -8.08 13.05
N PRO A 83 -26.00 -8.79 13.67
CA PRO A 83 -25.86 -10.21 13.96
C PRO A 83 -25.73 -11.10 12.71
N GLY A 84 -24.84 -12.11 12.79
CA GLY A 84 -24.70 -13.15 11.77
C GLY A 84 -23.93 -12.73 10.51
N MET A 85 -23.45 -11.50 10.44
CA MET A 85 -22.66 -11.01 9.31
C MET A 85 -21.27 -11.67 9.23
N ASP A 86 -20.67 -12.01 10.37
CA ASP A 86 -19.43 -12.80 10.43
C ASP A 86 -19.59 -14.17 9.73
N ALA A 87 -20.64 -14.91 10.08
CA ALA A 87 -20.95 -16.20 9.46
C ALA A 87 -21.33 -16.06 7.97
N LEU A 88 -21.98 -14.95 7.59
CA LEU A 88 -22.24 -14.64 6.19
C LEU A 88 -20.93 -14.44 5.41
N ILE A 89 -20.00 -13.62 5.93
CA ILE A 89 -18.70 -13.36 5.29
C ILE A 89 -17.92 -14.66 5.11
N GLU A 90 -17.88 -15.52 6.12
CA GLU A 90 -17.20 -16.82 6.04
C GLU A 90 -17.79 -17.70 4.91
N ARG A 91 -19.12 -17.81 4.81
CA ARG A 91 -19.76 -18.53 3.70
C ARG A 91 -19.48 -17.91 2.33
N MET A 92 -19.39 -16.58 2.25
CA MET A 92 -19.06 -15.89 0.99
C MET A 92 -17.61 -16.17 0.57
N ILE A 93 -16.67 -16.16 1.53
CA ILE A 93 -15.28 -16.53 1.28
C ILE A 93 -15.23 -17.97 0.78
N GLU A 94 -15.88 -18.91 1.46
CA GLU A 94 -15.92 -20.33 1.04
C GLU A 94 -16.47 -20.53 -0.37
N ALA A 95 -17.47 -19.74 -0.77
CA ALA A 95 -18.08 -19.78 -2.10
C ALA A 95 -17.22 -19.17 -3.22
N SER A 96 -16.10 -18.53 -2.89
CA SER A 96 -15.30 -17.74 -3.82
C SER A 96 -13.79 -17.98 -3.77
N VAL A 97 -13.34 -18.97 -2.98
CA VAL A 97 -11.92 -19.28 -2.76
C VAL A 97 -11.19 -19.56 -4.08
N GLU A 98 -11.65 -20.52 -4.87
CA GLU A 98 -10.94 -20.92 -6.10
C GLU A 98 -10.83 -19.75 -7.08
N THR A 99 -11.88 -18.94 -7.18
CA THR A 99 -11.93 -17.74 -8.01
C THR A 99 -10.94 -16.68 -7.53
N HIS A 100 -10.98 -16.37 -6.23
CA HIS A 100 -10.12 -15.37 -5.59
C HIS A 100 -8.65 -15.75 -5.68
N GLU A 101 -8.31 -16.95 -5.20
CA GLU A 101 -6.92 -17.40 -5.10
C GLU A 101 -6.32 -17.59 -6.50
N THR A 102 -7.07 -18.12 -7.48
CA THR A 102 -6.56 -18.25 -8.85
C THR A 102 -6.26 -16.89 -9.47
N TYR A 103 -7.21 -15.94 -9.34
CA TYR A 103 -7.04 -14.59 -9.87
C TYR A 103 -5.87 -13.85 -9.22
N ALA A 104 -5.84 -13.82 -7.89
CA ALA A 104 -4.84 -13.09 -7.13
C ALA A 104 -3.44 -13.67 -7.35
N THR A 105 -3.30 -14.99 -7.37
CA THR A 105 -2.02 -15.68 -7.61
C THR A 105 -1.47 -15.39 -8.99
N LEU A 106 -2.27 -15.64 -10.04
CA LEU A 106 -1.78 -15.45 -11.40
C LEU A 106 -1.54 -13.98 -11.72
N SER A 107 -2.42 -13.08 -11.27
CA SER A 107 -2.24 -11.64 -11.50
C SER A 107 -1.03 -11.12 -10.71
N GLY A 108 -0.83 -11.60 -9.48
CA GLY A 108 0.34 -11.29 -8.65
C GLY A 108 1.65 -11.70 -9.31
N ILE A 109 1.76 -12.95 -9.77
CA ILE A 109 2.95 -13.45 -10.48
C ILE A 109 3.21 -12.64 -11.74
N TYR A 110 2.18 -12.43 -12.57
CA TYR A 110 2.28 -11.70 -13.83
C TYR A 110 2.78 -10.26 -13.60
N ALA A 111 2.25 -9.58 -12.58
CA ALA A 111 2.57 -8.20 -12.30
C ALA A 111 3.94 -8.02 -11.60
N ALA A 112 4.32 -8.92 -10.69
CA ALA A 112 5.62 -8.91 -10.02
C ALA A 112 6.78 -9.32 -10.96
N SER A 113 6.51 -10.22 -11.91
CA SER A 113 7.53 -10.73 -12.84
C SER A 113 7.65 -9.89 -14.12
N LEU A 114 7.03 -8.71 -14.18
CA LEU A 114 7.03 -7.83 -15.36
C LEU A 114 6.45 -8.50 -16.61
N SER A 115 5.21 -9.01 -16.50
CA SER A 115 4.43 -9.60 -17.59
C SER A 115 4.88 -10.99 -18.08
N ILE A 116 5.43 -11.82 -17.18
CA ILE A 116 5.66 -13.25 -17.41
C ILE A 116 5.09 -14.08 -16.25
N TYR A 117 4.85 -15.36 -16.48
CA TYR A 117 4.35 -16.29 -15.46
C TYR A 117 5.49 -17.11 -14.85
N ASP A 118 6.26 -16.52 -13.94
CA ASP A 118 7.33 -17.21 -13.23
C ASP A 118 6.77 -18.13 -12.12
N ARG A 119 6.70 -19.44 -12.42
CA ARG A 119 6.20 -20.45 -11.47
C ARG A 119 7.09 -20.57 -10.22
N SER A 120 8.37 -20.21 -10.29
CA SER A 120 9.30 -20.37 -9.16
C SER A 120 8.95 -19.50 -7.95
N LEU A 121 8.18 -18.41 -8.17
CA LEU A 121 7.64 -17.60 -7.08
C LEU A 121 6.65 -18.36 -6.18
N LEU A 122 6.21 -19.57 -6.57
CA LEU A 122 5.33 -20.42 -5.79
C LEU A 122 6.06 -21.59 -5.10
N ASP A 123 7.39 -21.66 -5.19
CA ASP A 123 8.17 -22.77 -4.60
C ASP A 123 7.99 -22.84 -3.07
N GLU A 124 7.83 -21.68 -2.41
CA GLU A 124 7.56 -21.56 -0.97
C GLU A 124 6.05 -21.66 -0.61
N TYR A 125 5.17 -21.77 -1.61
CA TYR A 125 3.71 -21.72 -1.48
C TYR A 125 3.03 -22.91 -2.18
N PRO A 126 3.19 -24.14 -1.68
CA PRO A 126 2.70 -25.35 -2.34
C PRO A 126 1.19 -25.37 -2.56
N ASP A 127 0.41 -24.80 -1.64
CA ASP A 127 -1.06 -24.72 -1.76
C ASP A 127 -1.51 -23.89 -2.97
N TYR A 128 -0.66 -22.99 -3.44
CA TYR A 128 -0.93 -22.08 -4.55
C TYR A 128 -0.55 -22.63 -5.91
N GLN A 129 0.34 -23.64 -5.95
CA GLN A 129 0.79 -24.26 -7.20
C GLN A 129 -0.36 -24.90 -7.97
N GLY A 130 -1.35 -25.46 -7.27
CA GLY A 130 -2.53 -26.07 -7.90
C GLY A 130 -3.37 -25.07 -8.71
N TYR A 131 -3.46 -23.81 -8.27
CA TYR A 131 -4.16 -22.76 -9.01
C TYR A 131 -3.41 -22.40 -10.30
N TYR A 132 -2.08 -22.27 -10.21
CA TYR A 132 -1.22 -22.02 -11.36
C TYR A 132 -1.31 -23.15 -12.39
N ASP A 133 -1.08 -24.39 -11.94
CA ASP A 133 -0.97 -25.55 -12.83
C ASP A 133 -2.30 -25.83 -13.56
N ARG A 134 -3.45 -25.59 -12.90
CA ARG A 134 -4.78 -25.69 -13.55
C ARG A 134 -4.90 -24.73 -14.73
N MET A 135 -4.53 -23.47 -14.53
CA MET A 135 -4.65 -22.45 -15.57
C MET A 135 -3.58 -22.61 -16.66
N ALA A 136 -2.39 -23.10 -16.32
CA ALA A 136 -1.36 -23.48 -17.30
C ALA A 136 -1.84 -24.59 -18.25
N GLY A 137 -2.73 -25.48 -17.79
CA GLY A 137 -3.37 -26.49 -18.64
C GLY A 137 -4.46 -25.93 -19.57
N LEU A 138 -4.96 -24.71 -19.32
CA LEU A 138 -6.06 -24.09 -20.07
C LEU A 138 -5.61 -22.91 -20.95
N LEU A 139 -4.52 -22.25 -20.57
CA LEU A 139 -4.02 -21.04 -21.18
C LEU A 139 -2.53 -21.17 -21.51
N ASP A 140 -2.10 -20.46 -22.55
CA ASP A 140 -0.70 -20.39 -22.94
C ASP A 140 0.02 -19.32 -22.09
N LEU A 141 0.31 -19.67 -20.84
CA LEU A 141 0.93 -18.75 -19.88
C LEU A 141 2.37 -18.35 -20.32
N GLU A 142 3.08 -19.24 -21.01
CA GLU A 142 4.48 -19.02 -21.40
C GLU A 142 4.58 -18.14 -22.66
N ASN A 143 3.83 -18.46 -23.71
CA ASN A 143 3.99 -17.77 -25.00
C ASN A 143 3.03 -16.61 -25.21
N ALA A 144 1.92 -16.55 -24.46
CA ALA A 144 0.93 -15.49 -24.56
C ALA A 144 0.55 -14.89 -23.19
N PRO A 145 1.52 -14.47 -22.35
CA PRO A 145 1.28 -14.10 -20.95
C PRO A 145 0.29 -12.94 -20.81
N PHE A 146 0.37 -11.92 -21.68
CA PHE A 146 -0.56 -10.79 -21.64
C PHE A 146 -2.01 -11.19 -21.98
N ILE A 147 -2.21 -12.02 -23.01
CA ILE A 147 -3.57 -12.50 -23.37
C ILE A 147 -4.11 -13.37 -22.24
N SER A 148 -3.27 -14.25 -21.70
CA SER A 148 -3.64 -15.15 -20.60
C SER A 148 -4.02 -14.37 -19.33
N SER A 149 -3.29 -13.31 -18.97
CA SER A 149 -3.62 -12.48 -17.80
C SER A 149 -4.96 -11.75 -17.97
N VAL A 150 -5.22 -11.21 -19.16
CA VAL A 150 -6.51 -10.57 -19.49
C VAL A 150 -7.65 -11.59 -19.44
N CYS A 151 -7.46 -12.81 -19.92
CA CYS A 151 -8.44 -13.89 -19.83
C CYS A 151 -8.75 -14.30 -18.38
N VAL A 152 -7.72 -14.45 -17.53
CA VAL A 152 -7.89 -14.80 -16.11
C VAL A 152 -8.67 -13.72 -15.37
N ALA A 153 -8.28 -12.45 -15.55
CA ALA A 153 -8.97 -11.31 -14.94
C ALA A 153 -10.43 -11.22 -15.38
N ALA A 154 -10.70 -11.41 -16.68
CA ALA A 154 -12.05 -11.42 -17.22
C ALA A 154 -12.89 -12.58 -16.68
N ALA A 155 -12.34 -13.80 -16.64
CA ALA A 155 -13.03 -14.98 -16.12
C ALA A 155 -13.41 -14.82 -14.64
N ALA A 156 -12.47 -14.35 -13.82
CA ALA A 156 -12.72 -14.08 -12.40
C ALA A 156 -13.80 -13.02 -12.21
N ARG A 157 -13.75 -11.92 -12.98
CA ARG A 157 -14.81 -10.90 -12.97
C ARG A 157 -16.16 -11.48 -13.39
N VAL A 158 -16.26 -12.22 -14.50
CA VAL A 158 -17.54 -12.82 -14.93
C VAL A 158 -18.09 -13.75 -13.84
N ALA A 159 -17.26 -14.54 -13.17
CA ALA A 159 -17.68 -15.43 -12.09
C ALA A 159 -18.24 -14.67 -10.87
N MET A 160 -17.58 -13.57 -10.49
CA MET A 160 -17.94 -12.74 -9.34
C MET A 160 -19.09 -11.74 -9.58
N GLN A 161 -19.50 -11.54 -10.83
CA GLN A 161 -20.63 -10.67 -11.18
C GLN A 161 -21.97 -11.42 -11.04
N THR A 162 -22.41 -11.62 -9.79
CA THR A 162 -23.72 -12.20 -9.41
C THR A 162 -24.81 -11.14 -9.31
N ASP A 163 -26.07 -11.57 -9.15
CA ASP A 163 -27.21 -10.71 -8.85
C ASP A 163 -27.38 -10.45 -7.33
N LEU A 164 -26.40 -10.82 -6.51
CA LEU A 164 -26.45 -10.76 -5.04
C LEU A 164 -26.86 -9.37 -4.54
N LEU A 165 -26.23 -8.32 -5.06
CA LEU A 165 -26.51 -6.95 -4.63
C LEU A 165 -27.93 -6.51 -4.99
N ASP A 166 -28.48 -6.97 -6.12
CA ASP A 166 -29.86 -6.68 -6.49
C ASP A 166 -30.84 -7.39 -5.55
N ARG A 167 -30.55 -8.65 -5.18
CA ARG A 167 -31.33 -9.40 -4.18
C ARG A 167 -31.28 -8.71 -2.82
N TRP A 168 -30.09 -8.30 -2.37
CA TRP A 168 -29.90 -7.60 -1.09
C TRP A 168 -30.53 -6.23 -1.06
N ALA A 169 -30.54 -5.52 -2.19
CA ALA A 169 -31.22 -4.24 -2.32
C ALA A 169 -32.76 -4.36 -2.36
N ALA A 170 -33.31 -5.59 -2.28
CA ALA A 170 -34.74 -5.87 -2.23
C ALA A 170 -35.19 -6.35 -0.84
N ILE A 171 -34.27 -6.61 0.10
CA ILE A 171 -34.56 -7.07 1.46
C ILE A 171 -33.85 -6.20 2.51
N PRO A 172 -34.36 -6.08 3.75
CA PRO A 172 -33.67 -5.36 4.82
C PRO A 172 -32.26 -5.89 5.11
N CYS A 173 -31.33 -5.03 5.53
CA CYS A 173 -29.95 -5.43 5.87
C CYS A 173 -29.88 -6.49 6.98
N ALA A 174 -30.80 -6.44 7.95
CA ALA A 174 -30.90 -7.44 9.02
C ALA A 174 -31.17 -8.86 8.50
N ASP A 175 -31.75 -9.00 7.30
CA ASP A 175 -32.10 -10.28 6.71
C ASP A 175 -30.98 -10.83 5.80
N TRP A 176 -29.92 -10.05 5.51
CA TRP A 176 -28.86 -10.46 4.58
C TRP A 176 -28.16 -11.74 5.04
N ALA A 177 -27.96 -11.93 6.35
CA ALA A 177 -27.35 -13.13 6.91
C ALA A 177 -28.14 -14.41 6.59
N THR A 178 -29.44 -14.29 6.29
CA THR A 178 -30.30 -15.43 5.92
C THR A 178 -30.29 -15.74 4.42
N THR A 179 -29.58 -14.94 3.62
CA THR A 179 -29.49 -15.16 2.17
C THR A 179 -28.94 -16.55 1.88
N VAL A 180 -29.63 -17.24 0.98
CA VAL A 180 -29.21 -18.51 0.40
C VAL A 180 -29.03 -18.29 -1.08
N TRP A 181 -27.91 -18.78 -1.63
CA TRP A 181 -27.64 -18.80 -3.06
C TRP A 181 -27.56 -20.25 -3.52
N ASP A 182 -28.00 -20.50 -4.75
CA ASP A 182 -27.83 -21.81 -5.36
C ASP A 182 -26.33 -22.06 -5.58
N GLU A 183 -25.88 -23.31 -5.43
CA GLU A 183 -24.46 -23.63 -5.55
C GLU A 183 -23.91 -23.27 -6.94
N ALA A 184 -24.72 -23.40 -7.99
CA ALA A 184 -24.38 -23.01 -9.35
C ALA A 184 -24.19 -21.48 -9.53
N GLU A 185 -24.70 -20.67 -8.61
CA GLU A 185 -24.58 -19.20 -8.62
C GLU A 185 -23.35 -18.72 -7.85
N THR A 186 -22.70 -19.61 -7.07
CA THR A 186 -21.48 -19.27 -6.34
C THR A 186 -20.36 -18.88 -7.30
N PRO A 187 -19.48 -17.94 -6.92
CA PRO A 187 -18.35 -17.57 -7.75
C PRO A 187 -17.50 -18.76 -8.18
N ASP A 188 -17.19 -19.71 -7.30
CA ASP A 188 -16.34 -20.86 -7.65
C ASP A 188 -17.00 -21.81 -8.66
N ALA A 189 -18.29 -22.11 -8.52
CA ALA A 189 -19.02 -22.91 -9.49
C ALA A 189 -19.08 -22.20 -10.86
N ARG A 190 -19.33 -20.88 -10.84
CA ARG A 190 -19.31 -20.06 -12.05
C ARG A 190 -17.93 -19.98 -12.66
N PHE A 191 -16.87 -19.87 -11.86
CA PHE A 191 -15.49 -19.81 -12.31
C PHE A 191 -15.10 -21.09 -13.04
N ALA A 192 -15.49 -22.26 -12.53
CA ALA A 192 -15.31 -23.53 -13.23
C ALA A 192 -16.03 -23.57 -14.60
N HIS A 193 -17.22 -22.98 -14.71
CA HIS A 193 -17.96 -22.88 -15.97
C HIS A 193 -17.30 -21.91 -16.98
N VAL A 194 -16.89 -20.72 -16.52
CA VAL A 194 -16.34 -19.66 -17.39
C VAL A 194 -14.86 -19.85 -17.75
N THR A 195 -14.16 -20.73 -17.05
CA THR A 195 -12.81 -21.18 -17.42
C THR A 195 -12.83 -22.41 -18.33
N SER A 196 -13.99 -22.82 -18.82
CA SER A 196 -14.08 -23.91 -19.80
C SER A 196 -13.30 -23.59 -21.09
N PRO A 197 -12.77 -24.60 -21.81
CA PRO A 197 -12.02 -24.39 -23.05
C PRO A 197 -12.77 -23.56 -24.10
N ILE A 198 -14.11 -23.71 -24.17
CA ILE A 198 -14.95 -22.97 -25.11
C ILE A 198 -14.95 -21.47 -24.78
N ALA A 199 -15.17 -21.14 -23.50
CA ALA A 199 -15.24 -19.76 -23.04
C ALA A 199 -13.89 -19.04 -23.17
N LEU A 200 -12.80 -19.70 -22.76
CA LEU A 200 -11.45 -19.14 -22.88
C LEU A 200 -11.01 -19.00 -24.34
N ALA A 201 -11.35 -19.96 -25.22
CA ALA A 201 -11.06 -19.83 -26.65
C ALA A 201 -11.79 -18.64 -27.29
N ALA A 202 -13.06 -18.40 -26.92
CA ALA A 202 -13.80 -17.23 -27.38
C ALA A 202 -13.13 -15.93 -26.95
N ALA A 203 -12.70 -15.83 -25.68
CA ALA A 203 -11.98 -14.68 -25.16
C ALA A 203 -10.65 -14.44 -25.89
N GLN A 204 -9.83 -15.49 -26.04
CA GLN A 204 -8.54 -15.41 -26.73
C GLN A 204 -8.71 -14.98 -28.20
N GLN A 205 -9.75 -15.48 -28.89
CA GLN A 205 -10.04 -15.08 -30.25
C GLN A 205 -10.40 -13.59 -30.35
N ALA A 206 -11.30 -13.11 -29.47
CA ALA A 206 -11.68 -11.71 -29.43
C ALA A 206 -10.48 -10.79 -29.15
N LEU A 207 -9.64 -11.18 -28.18
CA LEU A 207 -8.41 -10.43 -27.85
C LEU A 207 -7.43 -10.40 -29.02
N ARG A 208 -7.14 -11.55 -29.66
CA ARG A 208 -6.23 -11.61 -30.81
C ARG A 208 -6.69 -10.70 -31.95
N GLN A 209 -7.99 -10.62 -32.20
CA GLN A 209 -8.55 -9.73 -33.21
C GLN A 209 -8.38 -8.25 -32.82
N ALA A 210 -8.68 -7.88 -31.58
CA ALA A 210 -8.56 -6.51 -31.10
C ALA A 210 -7.12 -6.01 -31.04
N ILE A 211 -6.18 -6.88 -30.63
CA ILE A 211 -4.75 -6.53 -30.49
C ILE A 211 -4.11 -6.11 -31.81
N VAL A 212 -4.59 -6.59 -32.97
CA VAL A 212 -4.08 -6.17 -34.29
C VAL A 212 -4.17 -4.66 -34.49
N SER A 213 -5.20 -4.03 -33.94
CA SER A 213 -5.44 -2.59 -34.03
C SER A 213 -5.01 -1.83 -32.77
N ALA A 214 -4.44 -2.51 -31.79
CA ALA A 214 -4.03 -1.92 -30.52
C ALA A 214 -2.72 -1.12 -30.66
N SER A 215 -2.34 -0.38 -29.62
CA SER A 215 -1.08 0.36 -29.56
C SER A 215 0.14 -0.56 -29.72
N PRO A 216 1.28 -0.04 -30.21
CA PRO A 216 2.51 -0.82 -30.35
C PRO A 216 3.00 -1.47 -29.04
N ALA A 217 2.75 -0.83 -27.91
CA ALA A 217 3.07 -1.35 -26.58
C ALA A 217 2.27 -2.64 -26.29
N ILE A 218 0.95 -2.60 -26.46
CA ILE A 218 0.06 -3.76 -26.29
C ILE A 218 0.40 -4.88 -27.27
N GLN A 219 0.62 -4.55 -28.54
CA GLN A 219 1.05 -5.53 -29.54
C GLN A 219 2.37 -6.21 -29.18
N SER A 220 3.28 -5.50 -28.53
CA SER A 220 4.56 -6.04 -28.09
C SER A 220 4.39 -6.97 -26.88
N LEU A 221 3.59 -6.56 -25.89
CA LEU A 221 3.25 -7.42 -24.74
C LEU A 221 2.54 -8.71 -25.17
N ALA A 222 1.61 -8.61 -26.12
CA ALA A 222 0.84 -9.74 -26.62
C ALA A 222 1.66 -10.76 -27.42
N ARG A 223 2.75 -10.33 -28.08
CA ARG A 223 3.64 -11.22 -28.83
C ARG A 223 4.57 -12.04 -27.95
N GLY A 224 4.76 -11.64 -26.68
CA GLY A 224 5.71 -12.30 -25.78
C GLY A 224 7.17 -12.15 -26.22
N GLY A 225 8.07 -12.93 -25.62
CA GLY A 225 9.49 -13.01 -26.02
C GLY A 225 10.33 -11.73 -25.82
N LEU A 226 9.79 -10.72 -25.13
CA LEU A 226 10.48 -9.46 -24.88
C LEU A 226 11.62 -9.63 -23.85
N SER A 227 12.69 -8.86 -24.01
CA SER A 227 13.71 -8.72 -22.95
C SER A 227 13.10 -8.08 -21.70
N ARG A 228 13.77 -8.18 -20.53
CA ARG A 228 13.28 -7.54 -19.30
C ARG A 228 13.07 -6.03 -19.50
N ASP A 229 14.03 -5.35 -20.11
CA ASP A 229 13.97 -3.89 -20.33
C ASP A 229 12.87 -3.52 -21.33
N ASP A 230 12.68 -4.32 -22.38
CA ASP A 230 11.58 -4.10 -23.33
C ASP A 230 10.21 -4.32 -22.68
N ARG A 231 10.10 -5.28 -21.74
CA ARG A 231 8.87 -5.47 -20.97
C ARG A 231 8.57 -4.28 -20.09
N ILE A 232 9.57 -3.77 -19.35
CA ILE A 232 9.40 -2.56 -18.53
C ILE A 232 8.89 -1.40 -19.38
N ARG A 233 9.55 -1.13 -20.52
CA ARG A 233 9.13 -0.09 -21.45
C ARG A 233 7.72 -0.32 -22.00
N ALA A 234 7.40 -1.55 -22.41
CA ALA A 234 6.10 -1.87 -23.00
C ALA A 234 4.97 -1.78 -21.97
N VAL A 235 5.19 -2.21 -20.72
CA VAL A 235 4.22 -2.07 -19.62
C VAL A 235 3.99 -0.58 -19.30
N GLY A 236 5.05 0.22 -19.16
CA GLY A 236 4.93 1.65 -18.89
C GLY A 236 4.26 2.43 -20.04
N ALA A 237 4.47 2.01 -21.28
CA ALA A 237 3.90 2.66 -22.47
C ALA A 237 2.47 2.17 -22.81
N ALA A 238 1.97 1.09 -22.20
CA ALA A 238 0.67 0.51 -22.53
C ALA A 238 -0.49 1.35 -21.96
N PRO A 239 -1.33 1.98 -22.80
CA PRO A 239 -2.40 2.85 -22.32
C PRO A 239 -3.42 2.07 -21.47
N LEU A 240 -3.65 2.50 -20.24
CA LEU A 240 -4.57 1.82 -19.33
C LEU A 240 -6.03 1.77 -19.82
N PRO A 241 -6.59 2.81 -20.47
CA PRO A 241 -7.93 2.70 -21.08
C PRO A 241 -8.03 1.60 -22.14
N GLU A 242 -6.92 1.34 -22.86
CA GLU A 242 -6.86 0.28 -23.86
C GLU A 242 -6.76 -1.11 -23.20
N GLN A 243 -5.98 -1.24 -22.11
CA GLN A 243 -5.95 -2.46 -21.31
C GLN A 243 -7.34 -2.80 -20.72
N GLU A 244 -8.04 -1.79 -20.21
CA GLU A 244 -9.41 -1.96 -19.70
C GLU A 244 -10.39 -2.37 -20.79
N ALA A 245 -10.31 -1.75 -21.98
CA ALA A 245 -11.15 -2.12 -23.13
C ALA A 245 -10.94 -3.58 -23.54
N LEU A 246 -9.70 -4.06 -23.52
CA LEU A 246 -9.38 -5.47 -23.80
C LEU A 246 -9.94 -6.40 -22.72
N GLN A 247 -9.86 -6.05 -21.45
CA GLN A 247 -10.49 -6.85 -20.39
C GLN A 247 -12.02 -6.87 -20.53
N GLY A 248 -12.64 -5.74 -20.85
CA GLY A 248 -14.09 -5.66 -21.11
C GLY A 248 -14.52 -6.52 -22.31
N LEU A 249 -13.71 -6.56 -23.37
CA LEU A 249 -13.94 -7.42 -24.53
C LEU A 249 -13.84 -8.90 -24.17
N ALA A 250 -12.80 -9.30 -23.44
CA ALA A 250 -12.63 -10.68 -22.98
C ALA A 250 -13.78 -11.09 -22.04
N PHE A 251 -14.19 -10.19 -21.13
CA PHE A 251 -15.34 -10.39 -20.25
C PHE A 251 -16.61 -10.65 -21.06
N GLN A 252 -16.89 -9.81 -22.07
CA GLN A 252 -18.07 -9.96 -22.90
C GLN A 252 -18.06 -11.28 -23.67
N ALA A 253 -16.93 -11.65 -24.27
CA ALA A 253 -16.79 -12.91 -25.00
C ALA A 253 -17.05 -14.13 -24.10
N ILE A 254 -16.52 -14.13 -22.87
CA ILE A 254 -16.76 -15.18 -21.88
C ILE A 254 -18.23 -15.20 -21.46
N ALA A 255 -18.81 -14.04 -21.15
CA ALA A 255 -20.19 -13.93 -20.72
C ALA A 255 -21.16 -14.43 -21.81
N GLU A 256 -20.89 -14.10 -23.08
CA GLU A 256 -21.70 -14.55 -24.22
C GLU A 256 -21.60 -16.05 -24.47
N ALA A 257 -20.40 -16.64 -24.30
CA ALA A 257 -20.17 -18.07 -24.47
C ALA A 257 -20.84 -18.91 -23.37
N CYS A 258 -20.89 -18.40 -22.14
CA CYS A 258 -21.35 -19.15 -20.97
C CYS A 258 -22.80 -18.86 -20.56
N PHE A 259 -23.32 -17.66 -20.83
CA PHE A 259 -24.63 -17.20 -20.37
C PHE A 259 -25.49 -16.78 -21.57
N PRO A 260 -26.38 -17.67 -22.07
CA PRO A 260 -27.20 -17.36 -23.23
C PRO A 260 -28.15 -16.17 -22.98
N PRO A 261 -28.62 -15.49 -24.05
CA PRO A 261 -29.52 -14.35 -23.92
C PRO A 261 -30.79 -14.74 -23.15
N GLY A 262 -31.18 -13.91 -22.17
CA GLY A 262 -32.41 -14.11 -21.39
C GLY A 262 -32.21 -14.66 -19.97
N LEU A 263 -31.02 -15.16 -19.62
CA LEU A 263 -30.70 -15.67 -18.27
C LEU A 263 -29.98 -14.65 -17.37
N GLY A 264 -30.15 -13.35 -17.60
CA GLY A 264 -29.45 -12.32 -16.82
C GLY A 264 -27.93 -12.36 -17.05
N ARG A 265 -27.46 -11.83 -18.18
CA ARG A 265 -26.03 -11.83 -18.48
C ARG A 265 -25.25 -10.92 -17.53
N PRO A 266 -24.10 -11.36 -17.00
CA PRO A 266 -23.18 -10.50 -16.29
C PRO A 266 -22.78 -9.30 -17.16
N GLN A 267 -22.69 -8.11 -16.57
CA GLN A 267 -22.22 -6.91 -17.27
C GLN A 267 -20.98 -6.36 -16.58
N TRP A 268 -20.05 -5.82 -17.37
CA TRP A 268 -18.74 -5.34 -16.90
C TRP A 268 -18.82 -4.32 -15.75
N LEU A 269 -19.83 -3.44 -15.80
CA LEU A 269 -20.04 -2.35 -14.83
C LEU A 269 -21.35 -2.48 -14.05
N ALA A 270 -22.02 -3.64 -14.09
CA ALA A 270 -23.29 -3.87 -13.38
C ALA A 270 -23.18 -3.57 -11.88
N GLN A 271 -22.00 -3.84 -11.29
CA GLN A 271 -21.75 -3.63 -9.89
C GLN A 271 -21.96 -2.18 -9.46
N ARG A 272 -21.69 -1.16 -10.30
CA ARG A 272 -21.71 0.23 -9.82
C ARG A 272 -23.10 0.68 -9.34
N ALA A 273 -24.12 0.43 -10.15
CA ALA A 273 -25.48 0.84 -9.81
C ALA A 273 -26.03 0.03 -8.62
N ALA A 274 -25.81 -1.29 -8.63
CA ALA A 274 -26.25 -2.17 -7.55
C ALA A 274 -25.49 -1.89 -6.23
N ALA A 275 -24.18 -1.64 -6.31
CA ALA A 275 -23.33 -1.25 -5.19
C ALA A 275 -23.75 0.08 -4.60
N ALA A 276 -24.05 1.09 -5.42
CA ALA A 276 -24.53 2.37 -4.93
C ALA A 276 -25.82 2.21 -4.11
N LYS A 277 -26.78 1.44 -4.63
CA LYS A 277 -28.05 1.16 -3.95
C LYS A 277 -27.84 0.39 -2.64
N ALA A 278 -27.08 -0.71 -2.67
CA ALA A 278 -26.81 -1.52 -1.49
C ALA A 278 -25.97 -0.78 -0.44
N SER A 279 -24.99 0.04 -0.86
CA SER A 279 -24.19 0.86 0.04
C SER A 279 -25.04 1.92 0.74
N GLN A 280 -25.92 2.61 0.01
CA GLN A 280 -26.84 3.56 0.61
C GLN A 280 -27.75 2.88 1.64
N GLN A 281 -28.26 1.69 1.33
CA GLN A 281 -29.07 0.91 2.26
C GLN A 281 -28.31 0.56 3.54
N VAL A 282 -27.03 0.19 3.44
CA VAL A 282 -26.17 -0.05 4.61
C VAL A 282 -25.95 1.23 5.42
N VAL A 283 -25.72 2.36 4.76
CA VAL A 283 -25.60 3.67 5.42
C VAL A 283 -26.87 4.03 6.18
N ASP A 284 -28.03 3.86 5.54
CA ASP A 284 -29.33 4.16 6.15
C ASP A 284 -29.64 3.25 7.35
N HIS A 285 -29.27 1.96 7.26
CA HIS A 285 -29.51 0.96 8.31
C HIS A 285 -28.55 1.08 9.50
N ALA A 286 -27.25 1.24 9.23
CA ALA A 286 -26.22 1.25 10.27
C ALA A 286 -26.00 2.64 10.86
N GLY A 287 -26.19 3.70 10.07
CA GLY A 287 -26.08 5.09 10.50
C GLY A 287 -24.74 5.36 11.22
N PRO A 288 -24.75 5.99 12.41
CA PRO A 288 -23.52 6.29 13.17
C PRO A 288 -22.72 5.07 13.64
N ARG A 289 -23.26 3.85 13.54
CA ARG A 289 -22.53 2.62 13.90
C ARG A 289 -21.47 2.25 12.87
N LEU A 290 -21.54 2.78 11.65
CA LEU A 290 -20.55 2.52 10.63
C LEU A 290 -19.19 3.10 11.03
N ARG A 291 -18.18 2.24 11.00
CA ARG A 291 -16.78 2.59 11.28
C ARG A 291 -15.95 2.79 10.04
N ILE A 292 -16.50 2.46 8.87
CA ILE A 292 -15.83 2.59 7.58
C ILE A 292 -16.63 3.53 6.69
N LYS A 293 -15.91 4.27 5.85
CA LYS A 293 -16.52 5.08 4.80
C LYS A 293 -16.72 4.19 3.57
N LEU A 294 -17.98 3.95 3.21
CA LEU A 294 -18.31 3.28 1.97
C LEU A 294 -18.18 4.28 0.82
N LEU A 295 -17.21 4.05 -0.06
CA LEU A 295 -17.02 4.86 -1.27
C LEU A 295 -17.60 4.10 -2.46
N THR A 296 -18.54 4.73 -3.16
CA THR A 296 -19.07 4.22 -4.43
C THR A 296 -18.52 5.09 -5.54
N SER A 297 -17.64 4.55 -6.36
CA SER A 297 -17.10 5.28 -7.51
C SER A 297 -18.18 5.49 -8.56
N GLU A 298 -18.37 6.74 -8.97
CA GLU A 298 -19.29 7.15 -10.03
C GLU A 298 -18.62 7.06 -11.41
N ASN A 299 -17.29 7.14 -11.47
CA ASN A 299 -16.51 7.15 -12.70
C ASN A 299 -15.15 6.44 -12.54
N LEU A 300 -14.43 6.30 -13.67
CA LEU A 300 -13.14 5.61 -13.72
C LEU A 300 -12.03 6.33 -12.95
N ASP A 301 -12.06 7.67 -12.89
CA ASP A 301 -11.07 8.43 -12.13
C ASP A 301 -11.23 8.16 -10.63
N GLN A 302 -12.47 8.06 -10.15
CA GLN A 302 -12.75 7.66 -8.76
C GLN A 302 -12.39 6.20 -8.48
N ASP A 303 -12.58 5.27 -9.42
CA ASP A 303 -12.10 3.88 -9.28
C ASP A 303 -10.57 3.82 -9.20
N PHE A 304 -9.90 4.70 -9.93
CA PHE A 304 -8.45 4.82 -9.90
C PHE A 304 -7.97 5.39 -8.56
N ASP A 305 -8.58 6.46 -8.08
CA ASP A 305 -8.32 7.00 -6.74
C ASP A 305 -8.61 5.96 -5.66
N ALA A 306 -9.68 5.17 -5.82
CA ALA A 306 -10.01 4.06 -4.94
C ALA A 306 -8.89 3.01 -4.93
N THR A 307 -8.29 2.70 -6.07
CA THR A 307 -7.17 1.75 -6.20
C THR A 307 -5.98 2.15 -5.32
N PHE A 308 -5.79 3.46 -5.13
CA PHE A 308 -4.76 4.01 -4.26
C PHE A 308 -5.13 4.12 -2.79
N MET A 309 -6.39 3.95 -2.40
CA MET A 309 -6.81 4.01 -0.97
C MET A 309 -5.95 3.10 -0.11
N SER A 310 -5.62 1.95 -0.67
CA SER A 310 -4.85 0.94 0.02
C SER A 310 -3.37 1.33 0.24
N ALA A 311 -2.82 2.18 -0.63
CA ALA A 311 -1.51 2.81 -0.45
C ALA A 311 -1.60 4.04 0.48
N ARG A 312 -2.71 4.78 0.45
CA ARG A 312 -2.99 5.91 1.36
C ARG A 312 -3.08 5.50 2.83
N GLU A 313 -3.36 4.23 3.10
CA GLU A 313 -3.45 3.67 4.46
C GLU A 313 -2.25 2.78 4.84
N GLU A 314 -1.18 2.79 4.03
CA GLU A 314 0.02 1.99 4.31
C GLU A 314 0.62 2.35 5.67
N ARG A 315 1.01 1.30 6.40
CA ARG A 315 1.77 1.38 7.64
C ARG A 315 2.96 0.44 7.55
N LEU A 316 4.15 0.99 7.79
CA LEU A 316 5.36 0.20 7.91
C LEU A 316 5.72 0.05 9.38
N ILE A 317 5.82 -1.19 9.84
CA ILE A 317 6.21 -1.51 11.21
C ILE A 317 7.56 -2.21 11.13
N ILE A 318 8.63 -1.46 11.41
CA ILE A 318 10.00 -1.98 11.54
C ILE A 318 10.12 -2.74 12.86
N SER A 319 9.62 -2.14 13.94
CA SER A 319 9.61 -2.73 15.28
C SER A 319 8.21 -2.65 15.87
N SER A 320 7.70 -3.80 16.32
CA SER A 320 6.42 -3.87 17.04
C SER A 320 6.53 -3.18 18.41
N SER A 321 7.70 -3.30 19.05
CA SER A 321 8.07 -2.63 20.31
C SER A 321 8.33 -1.15 20.08
N LYS A 322 7.77 -0.30 20.94
CA LYS A 322 8.08 1.14 20.95
C LYS A 322 9.50 1.35 21.48
N LEU A 323 10.24 2.29 20.90
CA LEU A 323 11.57 2.63 21.37
C LEU A 323 11.47 3.36 22.71
N PRO A 324 12.27 3.01 23.72
CA PRO A 324 12.27 3.72 24.99
C PRO A 324 12.81 5.14 24.76
N ALA A 325 12.12 6.14 25.30
CA ALA A 325 12.49 7.53 25.08
C ALA A 325 12.28 8.42 26.30
N VAL A 326 13.05 9.51 26.36
CA VAL A 326 12.99 10.51 27.43
C VAL A 326 12.91 11.90 26.80
N LEU A 327 11.87 12.65 27.18
CA LEU A 327 11.68 14.05 26.80
C LEU A 327 12.24 14.94 27.90
N HIS A 328 13.13 15.86 27.53
CA HIS A 328 13.79 16.80 28.42
C HIS A 328 13.29 18.20 28.10
N GLU A 329 12.93 18.97 29.11
CA GLU A 329 12.59 20.38 28.96
C GLU A 329 13.86 21.24 28.98
N ALA A 330 14.01 22.15 28.02
CA ALA A 330 15.11 23.11 28.04
C ALA A 330 15.06 23.99 29.29
N GLY A 331 16.21 24.18 29.93
CA GLY A 331 16.34 25.05 31.12
C GLY A 331 16.03 24.40 32.46
N VAL A 332 15.52 23.15 32.47
CA VAL A 332 15.45 22.34 33.69
C VAL A 332 16.83 21.71 33.91
N GLU A 333 17.31 21.72 35.16
CA GLU A 333 18.59 21.12 35.54
C GLU A 333 18.52 19.60 35.30
N THR A 334 18.99 19.17 34.13
CA THR A 334 19.01 17.78 33.69
C THR A 334 20.46 17.33 33.56
N GLU A 335 20.70 16.02 33.70
CA GLU A 335 22.03 15.43 33.44
C GLU A 335 22.40 15.44 31.94
N VAL A 336 21.51 15.94 31.07
CA VAL A 336 21.68 15.94 29.62
C VAL A 336 22.61 17.06 29.20
N ARG A 337 23.70 16.67 28.53
CA ARG A 337 24.68 17.63 28.01
C ARG A 337 24.30 18.05 26.60
N PRO A 338 24.32 19.35 26.26
CA PRO A 338 24.14 19.85 24.89
C PRO A 338 24.94 19.10 23.82
N SER A 339 26.18 18.75 24.14
CA SER A 339 27.09 18.01 23.26
C SER A 339 26.58 16.62 22.89
N TRP A 340 25.65 16.05 23.67
CA TRP A 340 25.01 14.80 23.31
C TRP A 340 24.17 14.93 22.06
N PHE A 341 23.68 16.10 21.64
CA PHE A 341 22.87 16.19 20.43
C PHE A 341 23.69 16.42 19.16
N VAL A 342 25.02 16.52 19.29
CA VAL A 342 25.94 16.72 18.18
C VAL A 342 26.43 15.38 17.66
N VAL A 343 26.05 15.06 16.43
CA VAL A 343 26.42 13.81 15.78
C VAL A 343 27.69 14.05 14.97
N GLU A 344 28.71 13.24 15.27
CA GLU A 344 29.95 13.13 14.52
C GLU A 344 29.95 11.79 13.77
N GLY A 345 30.54 11.73 12.57
CA GLY A 345 30.70 10.45 11.84
C GLY A 345 29.91 10.28 10.54
N TYR A 346 29.45 11.37 9.92
CA TYR A 346 28.91 11.37 8.55
C TYR A 346 29.72 12.32 7.67
N ASP A 347 29.75 12.08 6.36
CA ASP A 347 30.37 12.97 5.37
C ASP A 347 29.73 14.39 5.36
N PHE A 348 28.59 14.56 6.02
CA PHE A 348 27.93 15.84 6.27
C PHE A 348 28.66 16.74 7.29
N GLY A 349 29.66 16.19 8.00
CA GLY A 349 30.35 16.85 9.11
C GLY A 349 29.52 16.85 10.40
N PRO A 350 30.04 17.46 11.48
CA PRO A 350 29.30 17.62 12.73
C PRO A 350 27.97 18.31 12.48
N HIS A 351 26.88 17.78 13.05
CA HIS A 351 25.57 18.38 12.91
C HIS A 351 24.67 18.08 14.11
N VAL A 352 23.58 18.83 14.23
CA VAL A 352 22.48 18.53 15.14
C VAL A 352 21.22 18.23 14.35
N GLN A 353 20.44 17.28 14.84
CA GLN A 353 19.16 16.91 14.26
C GLN A 353 18.04 17.60 15.03
N LEU A 354 17.36 18.54 14.37
CA LEU A 354 16.14 19.16 14.86
C LEU A 354 14.94 18.39 14.30
N VAL A 355 14.09 17.86 15.17
CA VAL A 355 12.90 17.11 14.78
C VAL A 355 11.65 17.91 15.09
N ALA A 356 10.73 17.96 14.13
CA ALA A 356 9.41 18.56 14.31
C ALA A 356 8.30 17.56 13.99
N ILE A 357 7.46 17.26 14.97
CA ILE A 357 6.38 16.27 14.85
C ILE A 357 5.12 16.74 15.60
N PRO A 358 3.92 16.28 15.20
CA PRO A 358 2.73 16.42 16.04
C PRO A 358 2.94 15.76 17.41
N PHE A 359 2.43 16.38 18.47
CA PHE A 359 2.62 15.91 19.85
C PHE A 359 2.00 14.53 20.08
N ASP A 360 0.85 14.26 19.49
CA ASP A 360 0.15 12.97 19.56
C ASP A 360 0.86 11.80 18.85
N LYS A 361 1.85 12.09 18.01
CA LYS A 361 2.70 11.09 17.36
C LYS A 361 3.68 10.44 18.34
N LEU A 362 4.11 11.16 19.38
CA LEU A 362 5.05 10.67 20.39
C LEU A 362 4.64 9.33 21.03
N PRO A 363 3.44 9.19 21.64
CA PRO A 363 3.07 7.95 22.30
C PRO A 363 2.92 6.78 21.33
N ALA A 364 2.74 7.03 20.04
CA ALA A 364 2.61 5.98 19.05
C ALA A 364 3.97 5.42 18.60
N LEU A 365 5.01 6.26 18.61
CA LEU A 365 6.40 5.90 18.30
C LEU A 365 7.20 5.39 19.50
N TYR A 366 7.01 6.00 20.68
CA TYR A 366 7.92 5.85 21.81
C TYR A 366 7.24 5.30 23.08
N ALA A 367 8.00 4.52 23.84
CA ALA A 367 7.71 4.18 25.22
C ALA A 367 8.35 5.27 26.10
N LEU A 368 7.59 6.34 26.35
CA LEU A 368 8.05 7.48 27.13
C LEU A 368 8.21 7.11 28.60
N LYS A 369 9.34 7.52 29.19
CA LYS A 369 9.62 7.31 30.62
C LYS A 369 8.71 8.16 31.52
N ASP A 370 8.47 9.39 31.11
CA ASP A 370 7.70 10.38 31.85
C ASP A 370 6.35 10.62 31.15
N PRO A 371 5.27 10.92 31.89
CA PRO A 371 3.97 11.22 31.31
C PRO A 371 4.05 12.50 30.48
N LEU A 372 3.29 12.54 29.39
CA LEU A 372 3.16 13.72 28.55
C LEU A 372 2.37 14.81 29.28
N SER A 373 2.76 16.06 29.05
CA SER A 373 1.98 17.24 29.43
C SER A 373 0.61 17.27 28.74
N ASP A 374 -0.38 17.96 29.32
CA ASP A 374 -1.74 18.16 28.78
C ASP A 374 -1.78 19.16 27.58
N ARG A 375 -0.91 18.97 26.59
CA ARG A 375 -0.86 19.80 25.37
C ARG A 375 -1.89 19.33 24.34
N PRO A 376 -2.41 20.25 23.50
CA PRO A 376 -3.23 19.87 22.36
C PRO A 376 -2.54 18.80 21.49
N PRO A 377 -3.24 17.74 21.06
CA PRO A 377 -2.69 16.69 20.19
C PRO A 377 -1.98 17.22 18.94
N GLU A 378 -2.53 18.28 18.35
CA GLU A 378 -2.07 18.92 17.12
C GLU A 378 -0.87 19.86 17.30
N ASP A 379 -0.44 20.13 18.53
CA ASP A 379 0.72 20.97 18.79
C ASP A 379 1.96 20.38 18.12
N THR A 380 2.78 21.25 17.52
CA THR A 380 4.06 20.83 16.96
C THR A 380 5.13 20.83 18.04
N LEU A 381 5.60 19.64 18.38
CA LEU A 381 6.78 19.45 19.22
C LEU A 381 8.04 19.67 18.38
N THR A 382 8.94 20.52 18.88
CA THR A 382 10.25 20.77 18.26
C THR A 382 11.36 20.36 19.22
N VAL A 383 12.18 19.38 18.85
CA VAL A 383 13.20 18.80 19.74
C VAL A 383 14.54 18.62 19.04
N LEU A 384 15.64 18.70 19.78
CA LEU A 384 16.87 18.01 19.36
C LEU A 384 16.72 16.53 19.70
N ARG A 385 16.90 15.65 18.70
CA ARG A 385 16.72 14.21 18.87
C ARG A 385 18.05 13.47 18.72
N ARG A 386 18.28 12.45 19.56
CA ARG A 386 19.36 11.49 19.36
C ARG A 386 19.08 10.15 20.03
N PHE A 387 19.43 9.07 19.34
CA PHE A 387 19.56 7.75 19.96
C PHE A 387 20.92 7.58 20.66
N VAL A 388 20.91 7.21 21.95
CA VAL A 388 22.10 6.98 22.76
C VAL A 388 22.14 5.52 23.20
N GLU A 389 23.09 4.77 22.66
CA GLU A 389 23.39 3.42 23.14
C GLU A 389 23.92 3.47 24.58
N THR A 390 23.49 2.54 25.41
CA THR A 390 23.97 2.43 26.80
C THR A 390 24.84 1.18 26.93
N PRO A 391 26.18 1.28 26.84
CA PRO A 391 27.07 0.12 26.70
C PRO A 391 27.04 -0.87 27.88
N SER A 392 26.48 -0.46 29.02
CA SER A 392 26.55 -1.18 30.30
C SER A 392 25.24 -1.79 30.77
N LEU A 393 24.14 -1.69 30.01
CA LEU A 393 22.83 -2.22 30.42
C LEU A 393 22.27 -3.18 29.35
N PRO A 394 21.53 -4.24 29.76
CA PRO A 394 20.86 -5.16 28.83
C PRO A 394 19.61 -4.56 28.16
N VAL A 395 19.36 -3.26 28.35
CA VAL A 395 18.23 -2.54 27.74
C VAL A 395 18.74 -1.89 26.45
N PRO A 396 18.03 -2.03 25.31
CA PRO A 396 18.38 -1.29 24.09
C PRO A 396 18.42 0.22 24.39
N GLY A 397 19.28 0.97 23.69
CA GLY A 397 19.52 2.40 23.92
C GLY A 397 18.25 3.26 23.97
N PHE A 398 18.39 4.49 24.47
CA PHE A 398 17.27 5.42 24.63
C PHE A 398 17.27 6.49 23.54
N VAL A 399 16.09 6.90 23.10
CA VAL A 399 15.91 8.13 22.32
C VAL A 399 15.79 9.31 23.29
N HIS A 400 16.76 10.21 23.26
CA HIS A 400 16.74 11.47 24.00
C HIS A 400 16.15 12.57 23.12
N MET A 401 15.22 13.33 23.67
CA MET A 401 14.59 14.48 23.01
C MET A 401 14.72 15.70 23.90
N LEU A 402 15.45 16.73 23.48
CA LEU A 402 15.49 18.02 24.18
C LEU A 402 14.52 18.98 23.51
N GLU A 403 13.41 19.28 24.17
CA GLU A 403 12.40 20.20 23.68
C GLU A 403 12.94 21.63 23.65
N LEU A 404 12.65 22.32 22.55
CA LEU A 404 13.00 23.71 22.34
C LEU A 404 11.74 24.55 22.12
N ALA A 405 11.60 25.65 22.86
CA ALA A 405 10.46 26.55 22.74
C ALA A 405 10.63 27.55 21.59
N SER A 406 11.87 27.88 21.22
CA SER A 406 12.14 28.79 20.10
C SER A 406 13.48 28.52 19.39
N PRO A 407 13.66 28.95 18.12
CA PRO A 407 14.93 28.80 17.42
C PRO A 407 16.10 29.54 18.09
N SER A 408 15.81 30.47 19.00
CA SER A 408 16.82 31.21 19.76
C SER A 408 17.54 30.36 20.81
N GLU A 409 17.03 29.17 21.12
CA GLU A 409 17.64 28.22 22.06
C GLU A 409 18.68 27.31 21.38
N LEU A 410 18.67 27.22 20.04
CA LEU A 410 19.63 26.42 19.26
C LEU A 410 21.10 26.87 19.45
N PRO A 411 21.45 28.17 19.42
CA PRO A 411 22.84 28.63 19.56
C PRO A 411 23.49 28.20 20.87
N LEU A 412 22.75 28.18 21.99
CA LEU A 412 23.26 27.72 23.29
C LEU A 412 23.73 26.26 23.25
N GLN A 413 23.13 25.45 22.38
CA GLN A 413 23.47 24.04 22.20
C GLN A 413 24.63 23.87 21.20
N LEU A 414 24.61 24.63 20.10
CA LEU A 414 25.57 24.58 18.99
C LEU A 414 26.93 25.21 19.32
N GLU A 415 26.98 26.22 20.19
CA GLU A 415 28.22 26.93 20.55
C GLU A 415 29.27 26.02 21.20
N SER A 416 28.83 24.91 21.81
CA SER A 416 29.71 23.91 22.44
C SER A 416 30.47 23.02 21.46
N ALA A 417 30.09 22.97 20.17
CA ALA A 417 30.57 21.97 19.21
C ALA A 417 30.95 22.53 17.83
N LYS A 418 31.41 23.79 17.77
CA LYS A 418 31.69 24.51 16.52
C LYS A 418 32.55 23.71 15.50
N PRO A 419 32.22 23.74 14.20
CA PRO A 419 31.01 24.25 13.55
C PRO A 419 30.04 23.11 13.19
N ALA A 420 29.01 22.88 14.02
CA ALA A 420 27.96 21.91 13.71
C ALA A 420 26.87 22.52 12.80
N ARG A 421 26.47 21.80 11.74
CA ARG A 421 25.36 22.16 10.84
C ARG A 421 24.00 21.82 11.46
N ILE A 422 22.95 22.49 11.00
CA ILE A 422 21.57 22.16 11.42
C ILE A 422 20.94 21.31 10.32
N PHE A 423 20.47 20.13 10.69
CA PHE A 423 19.66 19.26 9.86
C PHE A 423 18.26 19.16 10.47
N VAL A 424 17.23 19.57 9.73
CA VAL A 424 15.84 19.54 10.19
C VAL A 424 15.16 18.33 9.59
N MET A 425 14.58 17.49 10.45
CA MET A 425 13.68 16.41 10.08
C MET A 425 12.26 16.76 10.53
N ALA A 426 11.40 17.13 9.60
CA ALA A 426 10.05 17.56 9.93
C ALA A 426 8.99 16.59 9.38
N SER A 427 8.01 16.25 10.19
CA SER A 427 6.78 15.65 9.71
C SER A 427 6.03 16.61 8.79
N ALA A 428 5.53 16.13 7.66
CA ALA A 428 4.70 16.93 6.75
C ALA A 428 3.45 17.49 7.47
N SER A 429 2.86 16.70 8.37
CA SER A 429 1.80 17.16 9.28
C SER A 429 2.19 18.36 10.15
N ALA A 430 3.37 18.37 10.74
CA ALA A 430 3.87 19.51 11.52
C ALA A 430 4.03 20.77 10.65
N CYS A 431 4.46 20.60 9.40
CA CYS A 431 4.56 21.68 8.43
C CYS A 431 3.20 22.22 7.95
N MET A 432 2.09 21.57 8.28
CA MET A 432 0.75 22.12 8.06
C MET A 432 0.39 23.22 9.08
N ASN A 433 1.15 23.37 10.16
CA ASN A 433 1.01 24.48 11.10
C ASN A 433 1.74 25.74 10.56
N PRO A 434 1.01 26.78 10.11
CA PRO A 434 1.64 27.96 9.52
C PRO A 434 2.52 28.73 10.51
N GLN A 435 2.13 28.77 11.78
CA GLN A 435 2.89 29.47 12.82
C GLN A 435 4.26 28.80 13.01
N TRP A 436 4.30 27.47 13.08
CA TRP A 436 5.56 26.74 13.21
C TRP A 436 6.46 26.95 11.99
N MET A 437 5.89 26.94 10.78
CA MET A 437 6.63 27.20 9.54
C MET A 437 7.32 28.57 9.54
N ASP A 438 6.60 29.60 9.97
CA ASP A 438 7.09 30.99 10.02
C ASP A 438 8.13 31.20 11.12
N ASP A 439 7.91 30.60 12.29
CA ASP A 439 8.79 30.76 13.45
C ASP A 439 10.06 29.92 13.35
N TRP A 440 9.98 28.71 12.79
CA TRP A 440 11.07 27.74 12.79
C TRP A 440 11.64 27.47 11.41
N LEU A 441 10.84 26.92 10.50
CA LEU A 441 11.38 26.35 9.27
C LEU A 441 11.99 27.42 8.35
N LEU A 442 11.24 28.50 8.08
CA LEU A 442 11.71 29.55 7.17
C LEU A 442 12.96 30.27 7.72
N PRO A 443 13.06 30.65 9.01
CA PRO A 443 14.29 31.21 9.57
C PRO A 443 15.49 30.25 9.51
N LEU A 444 15.28 28.95 9.77
CA LEU A 444 16.37 27.96 9.71
C LEU A 444 16.86 27.74 8.28
N ARG A 445 15.95 27.65 7.32
CA ARG A 445 16.27 27.59 5.89
C ARG A 445 17.09 28.79 5.43
N ARG A 446 16.73 30.02 5.85
CA ARG A 446 17.52 31.23 5.56
C ARG A 446 18.93 31.20 6.15
N ARG A 447 19.18 30.38 7.18
CA ARG A 447 20.50 30.15 7.78
C ARG A 447 21.26 28.97 7.16
N GLY A 448 20.74 28.38 6.08
CA GLY A 448 21.37 27.27 5.37
C GLY A 448 21.15 25.90 6.03
N ALA A 449 20.09 25.75 6.84
CA ALA A 449 19.73 24.43 7.35
C ALA A 449 19.23 23.54 6.21
N ALA A 450 19.73 22.30 6.17
CA ALA A 450 19.20 21.27 5.30
C ALA A 450 17.93 20.68 5.92
N VAL A 451 16.95 20.32 5.08
CA VAL A 451 15.62 19.90 5.51
C VAL A 451 15.22 18.61 4.82
N ALA A 452 14.82 17.63 5.63
CA ALA A 452 14.16 16.41 5.20
C ALA A 452 12.75 16.39 5.77
N MET A 453 11.74 16.36 4.91
CA MET A 453 10.34 16.28 5.33
C MET A 453 9.82 14.86 5.18
N LEU A 454 9.49 14.22 6.30
CA LEU A 454 8.87 12.91 6.35
C LEU A 454 7.38 13.05 5.99
N ILE A 455 6.94 12.37 4.94
CA ILE A 455 5.54 12.37 4.54
C ILE A 455 4.74 11.44 5.46
N ASP A 456 3.97 12.02 6.37
CA ASP A 456 3.10 11.30 7.32
C ASP A 456 1.63 11.74 7.27
N ILE A 457 1.28 12.47 6.22
CA ILE A 457 -0.09 12.78 5.79
C ILE A 457 -0.38 12.04 4.49
N ASP A 458 -1.58 12.21 3.93
CA ASP A 458 -1.96 11.56 2.68
C ASP A 458 -1.02 11.98 1.53
N PRO A 459 -0.17 11.06 1.01
CA PRO A 459 0.82 11.40 0.01
C PRO A 459 0.19 11.73 -1.35
N PHE A 460 -0.98 11.16 -1.64
CA PHE A 460 -1.69 11.36 -2.90
C PHE A 460 -2.37 12.73 -2.97
N ASP A 461 -2.66 13.35 -1.82
CA ASP A 461 -3.15 14.74 -1.79
C ASP A 461 -1.99 15.73 -1.67
N PHE A 462 -0.96 15.38 -0.86
CA PHE A 462 0.14 16.28 -0.53
C PHE A 462 1.13 16.48 -1.67
N ILE A 463 1.58 15.40 -2.32
CA ILE A 463 2.65 15.49 -3.32
C ILE A 463 2.16 16.18 -4.59
N PRO A 464 0.98 15.91 -5.17
CA PRO A 464 0.47 16.67 -6.32
C PRO A 464 0.42 18.18 -6.09
N PHE A 465 0.12 18.61 -4.86
CA PHE A 465 0.16 20.03 -4.49
C PHE A 465 1.59 20.60 -4.52
N TRP A 466 2.56 19.83 -4.02
CA TRP A 466 3.98 20.18 -4.03
C TRP A 466 4.61 20.15 -5.43
N ALA A 467 4.32 19.11 -6.21
CA ALA A 467 4.86 18.85 -7.54
C ALA A 467 4.45 19.91 -8.57
N LYS A 468 3.33 20.61 -8.36
CA LYS A 468 2.93 21.76 -9.18
C LYS A 468 3.83 22.98 -9.00
N ARG A 469 4.57 23.07 -7.88
CA ARG A 469 5.34 24.26 -7.50
C ARG A 469 6.82 24.16 -7.85
N PHE A 470 7.38 22.96 -7.87
CA PHE A 470 8.81 22.73 -8.03
C PHE A 470 9.07 21.56 -8.97
N ARG A 471 10.15 21.64 -9.74
CA ARG A 471 10.69 20.48 -10.46
C ARG A 471 11.37 19.57 -9.44
N GLN A 472 11.02 18.30 -9.48
CA GLN A 472 11.52 17.32 -8.52
C GLN A 472 12.07 16.11 -9.25
N GLN A 473 13.07 15.49 -8.66
CA GLN A 473 13.55 14.17 -9.00
C GLN A 473 13.03 13.21 -7.95
N MET A 474 12.48 12.08 -8.39
CA MET A 474 12.10 11.01 -7.50
C MET A 474 13.16 9.92 -7.59
N VAL A 475 13.66 9.49 -6.43
CA VAL A 475 14.68 8.44 -6.33
C VAL A 475 14.20 7.38 -5.36
N ARG A 476 14.38 6.12 -5.76
CA ARG A 476 14.15 4.96 -4.91
C ARG A 476 15.44 4.61 -4.19
N ILE A 477 15.40 4.61 -2.88
CA ILE A 477 16.55 4.24 -2.05
C ILE A 477 16.26 2.89 -1.41
N ARG A 478 17.22 1.99 -1.57
CA ARG A 478 17.25 0.70 -0.90
C ARG A 478 18.38 0.72 0.11
N LEU A 479 18.07 0.34 1.35
CA LEU A 479 19.09 0.09 2.35
C LEU A 479 19.59 -1.34 2.23
N ASP A 480 20.83 -1.51 1.77
CA ASP A 480 21.53 -2.79 1.87
C ASP A 480 22.16 -2.94 3.26
N ARG A 481 22.10 -4.15 3.80
CA ARG A 481 22.56 -4.46 5.17
C ARG A 481 24.07 -4.24 5.35
N GLY A 482 24.42 -3.51 6.43
CA GLY A 482 25.65 -3.75 7.19
C GLY A 482 25.39 -4.63 8.42
N ASP A 483 26.35 -4.75 9.35
CA ASP A 483 26.34 -5.58 10.59
C ASP A 483 25.27 -5.23 11.66
N HIS A 484 24.16 -4.54 11.32
CA HIS A 484 23.13 -4.12 12.28
C HIS A 484 21.80 -4.88 12.10
N ASP A 485 21.11 -5.14 13.22
CA ASP A 485 19.80 -5.84 13.33
C ASP A 485 18.59 -5.07 12.73
N LEU A 486 18.81 -4.26 11.70
CA LEU A 486 17.73 -3.61 10.95
C LEU A 486 17.08 -4.61 9.97
N PRO A 487 15.78 -4.45 9.63
CA PRO A 487 15.12 -5.31 8.65
C PRO A 487 15.86 -5.26 7.31
N ASP A 488 15.91 -6.43 6.65
CA ASP A 488 16.94 -6.76 5.67
C ASP A 488 16.93 -5.91 4.40
N ASN A 489 15.87 -5.16 4.11
CA ASN A 489 15.88 -4.05 3.18
C ASN A 489 14.73 -3.09 3.60
N MET A 490 14.87 -1.77 3.44
CA MET A 490 13.73 -0.84 3.50
C MET A 490 13.76 0.09 2.30
N GLY A 491 12.59 0.34 1.71
CA GLY A 491 12.42 1.22 0.56
C GLY A 491 12.06 2.63 1.02
N PHE A 492 12.69 3.63 0.40
CA PHE A 492 12.30 5.02 0.54
C PHE A 492 12.06 5.61 -0.83
N LEU A 493 10.98 6.37 -0.95
CA LEU A 493 10.81 7.33 -2.02
C LEU A 493 11.31 8.69 -1.53
N ALA A 494 12.35 9.22 -2.13
CA ALA A 494 12.79 10.58 -1.92
C ALA A 494 12.39 11.46 -3.11
N PHE A 495 11.88 12.64 -2.83
CA PHE A 495 11.58 13.69 -3.80
C PHE A 495 12.48 14.88 -3.49
N VAL A 496 13.39 15.17 -4.40
CA VAL A 496 14.39 16.22 -4.20
C VAL A 496 14.16 17.31 -5.22
N GLY A 497 14.14 18.56 -4.76
CA GLY A 497 13.99 19.71 -5.65
C GLY A 497 15.25 19.86 -6.50
N SER A 498 15.11 19.95 -7.84
CA SER A 498 16.25 20.23 -8.71
C SER A 498 16.87 21.61 -8.42
N ASP A 499 16.03 22.53 -7.95
CA ASP A 499 16.38 23.93 -7.72
C ASP A 499 16.72 24.20 -6.23
N ASP A 500 16.62 23.19 -5.36
CA ASP A 500 16.80 23.30 -3.91
C ASP A 500 17.38 22.00 -3.32
N PRO A 501 18.70 21.77 -3.46
CA PRO A 501 19.34 20.51 -3.06
C PRO A 501 19.38 20.29 -1.54
N ASP A 502 19.16 21.34 -0.74
CA ASP A 502 19.09 21.28 0.72
C ASP A 502 17.67 20.98 1.24
N PHE A 503 16.73 20.64 0.35
CA PHE A 503 15.36 20.27 0.71
C PHE A 503 14.96 18.97 0.02
N MET A 504 14.44 18.02 0.80
CA MET A 504 13.82 16.83 0.27
C MET A 504 12.55 16.45 1.02
N LEU A 505 11.60 15.85 0.30
CA LEU A 505 10.51 15.09 0.88
C LEU A 505 10.90 13.62 0.82
N PHE A 506 10.51 12.83 1.81
CA PHE A 506 10.72 11.38 1.74
C PHE A 506 9.60 10.60 2.42
N ALA A 507 9.30 9.44 1.86
CA ALA A 507 8.30 8.50 2.34
C ALA A 507 8.94 7.11 2.46
N PRO A 508 9.17 6.61 3.68
CA PRO A 508 9.43 5.19 3.90
C PRO A 508 8.21 4.43 3.41
N CYS A 509 8.38 3.52 2.45
CA CYS A 509 7.25 2.86 1.80
C CYS A 509 7.60 1.44 1.33
N SER A 510 6.57 0.63 1.09
CA SER A 510 6.76 -0.64 0.38
C SER A 510 7.05 -0.40 -1.11
N GLU A 511 7.58 -1.41 -1.80
CA GLU A 511 7.72 -1.38 -3.26
C GLU A 511 6.35 -1.23 -3.95
N SER A 512 5.30 -1.86 -3.40
CA SER A 512 3.93 -1.74 -3.91
C SER A 512 3.42 -0.30 -3.83
N PHE A 513 3.69 0.41 -2.73
CA PHE A 513 3.38 1.82 -2.60
C PHE A 513 4.16 2.63 -3.63
N ALA A 514 5.48 2.41 -3.74
CA ALA A 514 6.33 3.13 -4.68
C ALA A 514 5.83 3.04 -6.13
N ARG A 515 5.48 1.83 -6.59
CA ARG A 515 4.92 1.62 -7.93
C ARG A 515 3.59 2.33 -8.12
N SER A 516 2.68 2.20 -7.15
CA SER A 516 1.37 2.87 -7.18
C SER A 516 1.54 4.39 -7.30
N PHE A 517 2.50 4.93 -6.54
CA PHE A 517 2.80 6.34 -6.50
C PHE A 517 3.39 6.84 -7.83
N ILE A 518 4.30 6.08 -8.44
CA ILE A 518 4.87 6.40 -9.76
C ILE A 518 3.82 6.39 -10.85
N MET A 519 2.94 5.40 -10.85
CA MET A 519 1.82 5.33 -11.79
C MET A 519 0.91 6.57 -11.67
N MET A 520 0.67 7.05 -10.45
CA MET A 520 -0.05 8.30 -10.23
C MET A 520 0.72 9.48 -10.84
N ILE A 521 2.04 9.55 -10.61
CA ILE A 521 2.88 10.65 -11.12
C ILE A 521 2.84 10.73 -12.65
N GLU A 522 3.12 9.62 -13.32
CA GLU A 522 3.21 9.52 -14.77
C GLU A 522 1.89 9.92 -15.44
N ARG A 523 0.75 9.56 -14.83
CA ARG A 523 -0.58 9.90 -15.33
C ARG A 523 -0.95 11.36 -15.09
N GLY A 524 -0.63 11.90 -13.93
CA GLY A 524 -0.98 13.27 -13.57
C GLY A 524 -0.15 14.33 -14.30
N ASN A 525 0.86 13.91 -15.08
CA ASN A 525 1.79 14.77 -15.81
C ASN A 525 2.39 15.85 -14.89
N TYR A 526 2.79 15.43 -13.68
CA TYR A 526 3.42 16.32 -12.71
C TYR A 526 4.87 16.61 -13.11
N ASN A 527 5.43 17.70 -12.59
CA ASN A 527 6.84 18.07 -12.80
C ASN A 527 7.79 17.22 -11.93
N ILE A 528 7.64 15.90 -11.98
CA ILE A 528 8.49 14.95 -11.27
C ILE A 528 9.14 14.03 -12.30
N ASP A 529 10.46 13.93 -12.27
CA ASP A 529 11.23 12.96 -13.04
C ASP A 529 11.33 11.66 -12.23
N PRO A 530 10.64 10.57 -12.63
CA PRO A 530 10.66 9.30 -11.89
C PRO A 530 11.99 8.53 -12.01
N ASP A 531 12.83 8.89 -12.99
CA ASP A 531 14.12 8.26 -13.28
C ASP A 531 15.30 9.20 -12.94
N GLY A 532 15.07 10.16 -12.05
CA GLY A 532 16.08 11.14 -11.65
C GLY A 532 17.29 10.50 -10.96
N SER A 533 18.44 11.15 -11.07
CA SER A 533 19.66 10.80 -10.33
C SER A 533 19.97 11.84 -9.26
N LEU A 534 20.38 11.41 -8.07
CA LEU A 534 20.86 12.31 -7.03
C LEU A 534 22.25 12.86 -7.39
N SER A 535 22.48 14.13 -7.08
CA SER A 535 23.83 14.68 -6.91
C SER A 535 24.44 14.22 -5.58
N ASP A 536 25.77 14.27 -5.45
CA ASP A 536 26.48 13.89 -4.22
C ASP A 536 25.93 14.59 -2.96
N ALA A 537 25.57 15.87 -3.07
CA ALA A 537 25.01 16.62 -1.95
C ALA A 537 23.62 16.09 -1.52
N GLN A 538 22.78 15.73 -2.49
CA GLN A 538 21.46 15.18 -2.25
C GLN A 538 21.55 13.75 -1.74
N ASP A 539 22.49 12.96 -2.24
CA ASP A 539 22.77 11.60 -1.75
C ASP A 539 23.18 11.62 -0.27
N HIS A 540 24.10 12.52 0.12
CA HIS A 540 24.45 12.69 1.54
C HIS A 540 23.25 13.09 2.41
N LEU A 541 22.36 13.97 1.92
CA LEU A 541 21.16 14.39 2.65
C LEU A 541 20.20 13.21 2.85
N VAL A 542 20.02 12.40 1.82
CA VAL A 542 19.23 11.17 1.84
C VAL A 542 19.80 10.19 2.87
N GLN A 543 21.09 9.87 2.78
CA GLN A 543 21.76 8.96 3.71
C GLN A 543 21.63 9.45 5.15
N LEU A 544 21.77 10.76 5.37
CA LEU A 544 21.64 11.36 6.69
C LEU A 544 20.23 11.18 7.26
N ALA A 545 19.19 11.52 6.49
CA ALA A 545 17.82 11.40 6.95
C ALA A 545 17.43 9.95 7.22
N VAL A 546 17.78 9.05 6.30
CA VAL A 546 17.48 7.63 6.43
C VAL A 546 18.23 7.01 7.60
N GLY A 547 19.52 7.33 7.77
CA GLY A 547 20.32 6.85 8.90
C GLY A 547 19.80 7.31 10.26
N HIS A 548 19.26 8.51 10.35
CA HIS A 548 18.59 8.98 11.57
C HIS A 548 17.26 8.26 11.81
N ILE A 549 16.39 8.24 10.81
CA ILE A 549 15.02 7.74 11.00
C ILE A 549 15.00 6.26 11.34
N MET A 550 15.90 5.46 10.74
CA MET A 550 15.98 4.02 10.99
C MET A 550 16.45 3.66 12.40
N ARG A 551 17.21 4.55 13.06
CA ARG A 551 17.67 4.34 14.44
C ARG A 551 16.68 4.85 15.48
N GLU A 552 15.84 5.80 15.09
CA GLU A 552 15.04 6.60 16.02
C GLU A 552 13.53 6.36 15.89
N GLU A 553 13.06 5.71 14.82
CA GLU A 553 11.64 5.41 14.60
C GLU A 553 11.43 3.95 14.19
N GLY A 554 10.46 3.29 14.84
CA GLY A 554 10.11 1.89 14.55
C GLY A 554 8.84 1.71 13.71
N LYS A 555 8.10 2.80 13.44
CA LYS A 555 6.77 2.76 12.81
C LYS A 555 6.56 3.98 11.93
N PHE A 556 6.03 3.76 10.73
CA PHE A 556 5.69 4.79 9.75
C PHE A 556 4.27 4.56 9.25
N GLY A 557 3.59 5.64 8.86
CA GLY A 557 2.29 5.54 8.25
C GLY A 557 1.74 6.89 7.86
N PHE A 558 0.84 6.88 6.88
CA PHE A 558 0.18 8.07 6.36
C PHE A 558 -1.13 8.32 7.10
N SER A 559 -1.35 9.55 7.58
CA SER A 559 -2.62 9.99 8.18
C SER A 559 -3.10 9.21 9.41
N HIS A 560 -2.27 8.32 9.97
CA HIS A 560 -2.69 7.36 10.99
C HIS A 560 -2.71 7.94 12.41
N TRP A 561 -1.78 8.85 12.71
CA TRP A 561 -1.62 9.43 14.04
C TRP A 561 -2.89 10.14 14.52
N TRP A 562 -3.66 10.70 13.58
CA TRP A 562 -4.91 11.41 13.81
C TRP A 562 -6.14 10.51 14.00
N ARG A 563 -6.14 9.27 13.49
CA ARG A 563 -7.36 8.44 13.33
C ARG A 563 -7.63 7.48 14.50
N ASN A 564 -6.75 7.44 15.50
CA ASN A 564 -6.95 6.65 16.71
C ASN A 564 -7.62 7.45 17.85
N GLN A 565 -8.24 8.60 17.54
CA GLN A 565 -9.10 9.36 18.46
C GLN A 565 -10.58 9.03 18.23
#